data_AF-A0A4Q3YKE4-F1
#
_entry.id   AF-A0A4Q3YKE4-F1
#
_cell.length_a   1.000
_cell.length_b   1.000
_cell.length_c   1.000
_cell.angle_alpha   90.00
_cell.angle_beta   90.00
_cell.angle_gamma   90.00
#
_symmetry.space_group_name_H-M   'P 1'
#
loop_
_entity.id
_entity.type
_entity.pdbx_description
1 polymer ?
#
loop_
_entity_poly.entity_id
_entity_poly.type
_entity_poly.pdbx_seq_one_letter_code
_entity_poly.pdbx_strand_id
1 'polypeptide(L)'
;MNMASSALVVECQRQEESCRYTAASLHIWQKHARFWKVVFIIAPIILGGVAGSQILGVLGTESGKLVGLFCGLLAGFFPAIYASLDMGMQVKDIGRAAAEFTSLRDRFRQLASVTSRSSFTEFKSAFEQVMDRTDALRANSPTAPEWCFRRAQKKINRGDYTFTVDNNATP
;
A
#
# COMPACT_ATOMS: atom_id res chain seq x y z
N MET A 1 -20.42 18.30 27.34
CA MET A 1 -19.14 17.73 26.86
C MET A 1 -18.03 18.67 27.31
N ASN A 2 -17.03 18.20 28.04
CA ASN A 2 -15.93 19.04 28.52
C ASN A 2 -15.06 19.52 27.34
N MET A 3 -14.55 20.75 27.38
CA MET A 3 -13.71 21.32 26.30
C MET A 3 -12.49 20.43 25.98
N ALA A 4 -11.95 19.74 26.98
CA ALA A 4 -10.85 18.78 26.81
C ALA A 4 -11.27 17.53 26.01
N SER A 5 -12.48 17.01 26.23
CA SER A 5 -13.00 15.86 25.47
C SER A 5 -13.24 16.22 24.01
N SER A 6 -13.76 17.42 23.73
CA SER A 6 -13.95 17.87 22.33
C SER A 6 -12.62 18.06 21.59
N ALA A 7 -11.59 18.56 22.27
CA ALA A 7 -10.25 18.70 21.67
C ALA A 7 -9.65 17.33 21.31
N LEU A 8 -9.79 16.32 22.18
CA LEU A 8 -9.36 14.94 21.88
C LEU A 8 -10.13 14.32 20.71
N VAL A 9 -11.43 14.58 20.57
CA VAL A 9 -12.22 14.09 19.43
C VAL A 9 -11.70 14.66 18.11
N VAL A 10 -11.41 15.96 18.06
CA VAL A 10 -10.82 16.60 16.87
C VAL A 10 -9.47 15.98 16.54
N GLU A 11 -8.64 15.72 17.55
CA GLU A 11 -7.35 15.07 17.35
C GLU A 11 -7.50 13.63 16.83
N CYS A 12 -8.44 12.84 17.36
CA CYS A 12 -8.77 11.51 16.83
C CYS A 12 -9.14 11.57 15.34
N GLN A 13 -9.97 12.55 14.94
CA GLN A 13 -10.36 12.73 13.54
C GLN A 13 -9.18 13.10 12.64
N ARG A 14 -8.27 13.96 13.13
CA ARG A 14 -7.03 14.32 12.42
C ARG A 14 -6.11 13.10 12.20
N GLN A 15 -5.97 12.26 13.22
CA GLN A 15 -5.17 11.03 13.12
C GLN A 15 -5.85 9.98 12.24
N GLU A 16 -7.19 9.88 12.29
CA GLU A 16 -7.97 9.04 11.39
C GLU A 16 -7.71 9.43 9.93
N GLU A 17 -7.78 10.72 9.60
CA GLU A 17 -7.52 11.24 8.26
C GLU A 17 -6.08 10.94 7.81
N SER A 18 -5.10 11.18 8.69
CA SER A 18 -3.68 10.89 8.43
C SER A 18 -3.44 9.40 8.15
N CYS A 19 -4.06 8.52 8.94
CA CYS A 19 -3.98 7.06 8.74
C CYS A 19 -4.69 6.65 7.44
N ARG A 20 -5.81 7.29 7.09
CA ARG A 20 -6.56 7.04 5.84
C ARG A 20 -5.73 7.34 4.60
N TYR A 21 -5.07 8.50 4.55
CA TYR A 21 -4.19 8.84 3.43
C TYR A 21 -3.01 7.87 3.32
N THR A 22 -2.38 7.54 4.45
CA THR A 22 -1.24 6.63 4.51
C THR A 22 -1.62 5.23 4.02
N ALA A 23 -2.69 4.65 4.57
CA ALA A 23 -3.20 3.33 4.15
C ALA A 23 -3.56 3.28 2.67
N ALA A 24 -4.26 4.30 2.16
CA ALA A 24 -4.64 4.37 0.74
C ALA A 24 -3.41 4.46 -0.17
N SER A 25 -2.40 5.24 0.20
CA SER A 25 -1.14 5.34 -0.55
C SER A 25 -0.38 4.01 -0.59
N LEU A 26 -0.30 3.30 0.55
CA LEU A 26 0.33 1.99 0.64
C LEU A 26 -0.41 0.93 -0.17
N HIS A 27 -1.75 0.93 -0.18
CA HIS A 27 -2.52 0.02 -1.03
C HIS A 27 -2.33 0.27 -2.53
N ILE A 28 -2.22 1.53 -2.95
CA ILE A 28 -1.91 1.87 -4.35
C ILE A 28 -0.50 1.37 -4.69
N TRP A 29 0.46 1.61 -3.81
CA TRP A 29 1.83 1.15 -4.00
C TRP A 29 1.90 -0.38 -4.07
N GLN A 30 1.19 -1.08 -3.18
CA GLN A 30 1.13 -2.54 -3.17
C GLN A 30 0.62 -3.10 -4.50
N LYS A 31 -0.44 -2.51 -5.09
CA LYS A 31 -0.96 -2.93 -6.39
C LYS A 31 0.09 -2.79 -7.49
N HIS A 32 0.83 -1.68 -7.47
CA HIS A 32 1.90 -1.43 -8.43
C HIS A 32 3.08 -2.40 -8.24
N ALA A 33 3.49 -2.64 -7.01
CA ALA A 33 4.57 -3.58 -6.69
C ALA A 33 4.18 -5.03 -7.03
N ARG A 34 2.92 -5.44 -6.83
CA ARG A 34 2.40 -6.73 -7.30
C ARG A 34 2.47 -6.86 -8.82
N PHE A 35 2.11 -5.82 -9.55
CA PHE A 35 2.20 -5.81 -11.00
C PHE A 35 3.64 -6.04 -11.47
N TRP A 36 4.60 -5.29 -10.91
CA TRP A 36 6.03 -5.50 -11.23
C TRP A 36 6.51 -6.89 -10.87
N LYS A 37 6.15 -7.42 -9.70
CA LYS A 37 6.47 -8.82 -9.33
C LYS A 37 5.97 -9.81 -10.39
N VAL A 38 4.74 -9.66 -10.87
CA VAL A 38 4.19 -10.53 -11.91
C VAL A 38 4.96 -10.36 -13.23
N VAL A 39 5.28 -9.14 -13.63
CA VAL A 39 6.10 -8.87 -14.81
C VAL A 39 7.47 -9.53 -14.70
N PHE A 40 8.16 -9.41 -13.57
CA PHE A 40 9.48 -10.01 -13.38
C PHE A 40 9.47 -11.54 -13.37
N ILE A 41 8.34 -12.17 -13.01
CA ILE A 41 8.17 -13.63 -13.04
C ILE A 41 7.82 -14.11 -14.45
N ILE A 42 6.90 -13.42 -15.14
CA ILE A 42 6.35 -13.88 -16.43
C ILE A 42 7.26 -13.48 -17.61
N ALA A 43 7.85 -12.29 -17.59
CA ALA A 43 8.70 -11.79 -18.68
C ALA A 43 9.85 -12.75 -19.05
N PRO A 44 10.65 -13.29 -18.11
CA PRO A 44 11.74 -14.21 -18.48
C PRO A 44 11.24 -15.53 -19.06
N ILE A 45 10.03 -15.99 -18.71
CA ILE A 45 9.44 -17.22 -19.29
C ILE A 45 9.12 -16.99 -20.76
N ILE A 46 8.50 -15.85 -21.08
CA ILE A 46 8.18 -15.47 -22.46
C ILE A 46 9.47 -15.25 -23.25
N LEU A 47 10.42 -14.48 -22.71
CA LEU A 47 11.70 -14.20 -23.36
C LEU A 47 12.54 -15.47 -23.57
N GLY A 48 12.55 -16.38 -22.60
CA GLY A 48 13.22 -17.68 -22.71
C GLY A 48 12.58 -18.57 -23.78
N GLY A 49 11.24 -18.59 -23.88
CA GLY A 49 10.53 -19.29 -24.94
C GLY A 49 10.83 -18.73 -26.33
N VAL A 50 10.82 -17.41 -26.48
CA VAL A 50 11.18 -16.72 -27.74
C VAL A 50 12.64 -17.00 -28.09
N ALA A 51 13.57 -16.87 -27.15
CA ALA A 51 14.99 -17.16 -27.35
C ALA A 51 15.20 -18.61 -27.81
N GLY A 52 14.56 -19.57 -27.14
CA GLY A 52 14.60 -20.98 -27.53
C GLY A 52 14.11 -21.21 -28.96
N SER A 53 13.00 -20.57 -29.36
CA SER A 53 12.44 -20.71 -30.73
C SER A 53 13.36 -20.14 -31.82
N GLN A 54 14.10 -19.07 -31.53
CA GLN A 54 15.03 -18.43 -32.47
C GLN A 54 16.36 -19.19 -32.56
N ILE A 55 16.86 -19.71 -31.43
CA ILE A 55 18.13 -20.46 -31.35
C ILE A 55 17.98 -21.86 -31.96
N LEU A 56 16.86 -22.54 -31.70
CA LEU A 56 16.60 -23.91 -32.20
C LEU A 56 16.15 -23.96 -33.67
N GLY A 57 16.06 -22.81 -34.36
CA GLY A 57 16.00 -22.75 -35.83
C GLY A 57 14.62 -22.88 -36.47
N VAL A 58 13.51 -22.79 -35.71
CA VAL A 58 12.15 -22.81 -36.29
C VAL A 58 11.85 -21.52 -37.09
N LEU A 59 12.56 -20.42 -36.80
CA LEU A 59 12.41 -19.08 -37.43
C LEU A 59 13.75 -18.42 -37.82
N GLY A 60 14.86 -19.16 -37.81
CA GLY A 60 16.21 -18.61 -37.70
C GLY A 60 16.80 -18.01 -38.98
N THR A 61 16.65 -16.69 -39.18
CA THR A 61 17.57 -15.85 -39.97
C THR A 61 18.81 -15.49 -39.12
N GLU A 62 19.93 -15.11 -39.74
CA GLU A 62 21.15 -14.69 -39.00
C GLU A 62 20.86 -13.58 -37.97
N SER A 63 19.96 -12.65 -38.31
CA SER A 63 19.50 -11.57 -37.45
C SER A 63 18.70 -12.09 -36.23
N GLY A 64 17.94 -13.18 -36.38
CA GLY A 64 17.13 -13.79 -35.32
C GLY A 64 17.96 -14.45 -34.23
N LYS A 65 19.17 -14.96 -34.55
CA LYS A 65 20.10 -15.53 -33.57
C LYS A 65 20.63 -14.50 -32.59
N LEU A 66 20.93 -13.28 -33.07
CA LEU A 66 21.38 -12.18 -32.22
C LEU A 66 20.27 -11.76 -31.24
N VAL A 67 19.04 -11.64 -31.74
CA VAL A 67 17.85 -11.35 -30.92
C VAL A 67 17.62 -12.44 -29.88
N GLY A 68 17.74 -13.72 -30.27
CA GLY A 68 17.62 -14.85 -29.35
C GLY A 68 18.67 -14.82 -28.23
N LEU A 69 19.91 -14.47 -28.54
CA LEU A 69 20.99 -14.33 -27.56
C LEU A 69 20.71 -13.20 -26.55
N PHE A 70 20.31 -12.02 -27.03
CA PHE A 70 19.96 -10.88 -26.17
C PHE A 70 18.75 -11.20 -25.26
N CYS A 71 17.71 -11.83 -25.82
CA CYS A 71 16.53 -12.25 -25.05
C CYS A 71 16.88 -13.32 -24.01
N GLY A 72 17.77 -14.27 -24.34
CA GLY A 72 18.23 -15.30 -23.41
C GLY A 72 19.06 -14.71 -22.26
N LEU A 73 19.97 -13.77 -22.55
CA LEU A 73 20.72 -13.05 -21.53
C LEU A 73 19.79 -12.25 -20.61
N LEU A 74 18.87 -11.47 -21.18
CA LEU A 74 17.89 -10.71 -20.41
C LEU A 74 17.04 -11.65 -19.53
N ALA A 75 16.54 -12.76 -20.07
CA ALA A 75 15.76 -13.73 -19.30
C ALA A 75 16.54 -14.28 -18.07
N GLY A 76 17.86 -14.45 -18.19
CA GLY A 76 18.72 -14.91 -17.09
C GLY A 76 18.92 -13.88 -15.97
N PHE A 77 18.91 -12.58 -16.27
CA PHE A 77 19.11 -11.52 -15.26
C PHE A 77 17.86 -11.23 -14.41
N PHE A 78 16.66 -11.46 -14.95
CA PHE A 78 15.40 -11.12 -14.26
C PHE A 78 15.23 -11.83 -12.90
N PRO A 79 15.49 -13.15 -12.76
CA PRO A 79 15.46 -13.82 -11.46
C PRO A 79 16.45 -13.25 -10.45
N ALA A 80 17.66 -12.87 -10.89
CA ALA A 80 18.68 -12.28 -10.03
C ALA A 80 18.28 -10.90 -9.52
N ILE A 81 17.73 -10.05 -10.40
CA ILE A 81 17.19 -8.74 -10.03
C ILE A 81 16.03 -8.90 -9.04
N TYR A 82 15.10 -9.82 -9.32
CA TYR A 82 13.96 -10.11 -8.45
C TYR A 82 14.39 -10.55 -7.04
N ALA A 83 15.39 -11.43 -6.94
CA ALA A 83 15.94 -11.89 -5.68
C ALA A 83 16.68 -10.77 -4.93
N SER A 84 17.49 -9.96 -5.63
CA SER A 84 18.26 -8.87 -5.02
C SER A 84 17.39 -7.76 -4.43
N LEU A 85 16.23 -7.50 -5.05
CA LEU A 85 15.29 -6.47 -4.60
C LEU A 85 14.32 -6.99 -3.52
N ASP A 86 14.35 -8.29 -3.23
CA ASP A 86 13.39 -8.98 -2.36
C ASP A 86 11.93 -8.50 -2.57
N MET A 87 11.55 -8.34 -3.86
CA MET A 87 10.26 -7.76 -4.24
C MET A 87 9.08 -8.53 -3.63
N GLY A 88 9.27 -9.84 -3.38
CA GLY A 88 8.28 -10.69 -2.75
C GLY A 88 7.97 -10.30 -1.32
N MET A 89 8.99 -10.07 -0.49
CA MET A 89 8.84 -9.67 0.91
C MET A 89 8.33 -8.22 1.00
N GLN A 90 8.91 -7.31 0.21
CA GLN A 90 8.48 -5.90 0.17
C GLN A 90 6.98 -5.75 -0.14
N VAL A 91 6.44 -6.50 -1.13
CA VAL A 91 5.00 -6.47 -1.46
C VAL A 91 4.12 -6.94 -0.28
N LYS A 92 4.58 -7.92 0.48
CA LYS A 92 3.87 -8.42 1.66
C LYS A 92 3.92 -7.40 2.79
N ASP A 93 5.09 -6.81 3.05
CA ASP A 93 5.29 -5.83 4.12
C ASP A 93 4.49 -4.55 3.87
N ILE A 94 4.50 -4.04 2.63
CA ILE A 94 3.65 -2.90 2.24
C ILE A 94 2.17 -3.22 2.48
N GLY A 95 1.75 -4.44 2.14
CA GLY A 95 0.38 -4.90 2.36
C GLY A 95 0.00 -5.00 3.82
N ARG A 96 0.90 -5.53 4.65
CA ARG A 96 0.72 -5.65 6.09
C ARG A 96 0.61 -4.27 6.74
N ALA A 97 1.54 -3.37 6.42
CA ALA A 97 1.49 -2.00 6.90
C ALA A 97 0.20 -1.28 6.48
N ALA A 98 -0.25 -1.45 5.23
CA ALA A 98 -1.51 -0.87 4.76
C ALA A 98 -2.73 -1.36 5.56
N ALA A 99 -2.78 -2.66 5.86
CA ALA A 99 -3.85 -3.26 6.67
C ALA A 99 -3.81 -2.77 8.12
N GLU A 100 -2.61 -2.68 8.71
CA GLU A 100 -2.43 -2.17 10.08
C GLU A 100 -2.86 -0.69 10.19
N PHE A 101 -2.48 0.17 9.25
CA PHE A 101 -2.96 1.57 9.21
C PHE A 101 -4.48 1.67 8.99
N THR A 102 -5.07 0.76 8.22
CA THR A 102 -6.55 0.70 8.06
C THR A 102 -7.22 0.34 9.39
N SER A 103 -6.67 -0.62 10.13
CA SER A 103 -7.18 -0.97 11.46
C SER A 103 -7.04 0.20 12.45
N LEU A 104 -5.92 0.91 12.45
CA LEU A 104 -5.72 2.09 13.30
C LEU A 104 -6.69 3.22 12.97
N ARG A 105 -6.92 3.51 11.68
CA ARG A 105 -7.96 4.44 11.24
C ARG A 105 -9.32 4.08 11.84
N ASP A 106 -9.72 2.82 11.71
CA ASP A 106 -11.03 2.38 12.21
C ASP A 106 -11.12 2.46 13.75
N ARG A 107 -10.00 2.26 14.45
CA ARG A 107 -9.93 2.46 15.92
C ARG A 107 -10.05 3.93 16.31
N PHE A 108 -9.38 4.86 15.61
CA PHE A 108 -9.55 6.29 15.86
C PHE A 108 -10.99 6.75 15.62
N ARG A 109 -11.64 6.23 14.57
CA ARG A 109 -13.07 6.47 14.30
C ARG A 109 -13.96 5.97 15.44
N GLN A 110 -13.70 4.77 15.95
CA GLN A 110 -14.43 4.21 17.09
C GLN A 110 -14.20 5.00 18.39
N LEU A 111 -12.96 5.42 18.65
CA LEU A 111 -12.62 6.28 19.79
C LEU A 111 -13.40 7.60 19.74
N ALA A 112 -13.46 8.25 18.59
CA ALA A 112 -14.17 9.51 18.41
C ALA A 112 -15.70 9.38 18.54
N SER A 113 -16.28 8.26 18.11
CA SER A 113 -17.74 8.08 18.06
C SER A 113 -18.36 7.42 19.30
N VAL A 114 -17.63 6.48 19.91
CA VAL A 114 -18.11 5.65 21.03
C VAL A 114 -17.41 6.04 22.32
N THR A 115 -16.08 5.95 22.38
CA THR A 115 -15.30 6.17 23.61
C THR A 115 -15.31 7.63 24.07
N SER A 116 -15.59 8.57 23.17
CA SER A 116 -15.79 9.99 23.50
C SER A 116 -16.96 10.23 24.46
N ARG A 117 -17.89 9.28 24.59
CA ARG A 117 -19.02 9.31 25.53
C ARG A 117 -18.65 8.81 26.93
N SER A 118 -17.50 8.17 27.08
CA SER A 118 -16.96 7.67 28.35
C SER A 118 -16.35 8.79 29.20
N SER A 119 -15.82 8.45 30.36
CA SER A 119 -15.09 9.43 31.18
C SER A 119 -13.84 9.94 30.43
N PHE A 120 -13.46 11.19 30.68
CA PHE A 120 -12.29 11.79 30.02
C PHE A 120 -11.00 10.99 30.27
N THR A 121 -10.81 10.45 31.47
CA THR A 121 -9.64 9.65 31.84
C THR A 121 -9.56 8.36 31.02
N GLU A 122 -10.67 7.63 30.87
CA GLU A 122 -10.73 6.41 30.05
C GLU A 122 -10.49 6.74 28.57
N PHE A 123 -11.09 7.83 28.08
CA PHE A 123 -10.92 8.25 26.69
C PHE A 123 -9.47 8.65 26.38
N LYS A 124 -8.83 9.42 27.26
CA LYS A 124 -7.42 9.82 27.12
C LYS A 124 -6.50 8.60 27.13
N SER A 125 -6.70 7.67 28.06
CA SER A 125 -5.90 6.45 28.12
C SER A 125 -6.05 5.59 26.86
N ALA A 126 -7.28 5.44 26.36
CA ALA A 126 -7.52 4.68 25.13
C ALA A 126 -6.91 5.36 23.89
N PHE A 127 -6.92 6.69 23.84
CA PHE A 127 -6.26 7.47 22.81
C PHE A 127 -4.74 7.27 22.83
N GLU A 128 -4.09 7.40 23.99
CA GLU A 128 -2.65 7.20 24.16
C GLU A 128 -2.22 5.80 23.70
N GLN A 129 -2.97 4.75 24.05
CA GLN A 129 -2.68 3.39 23.58
C GLN A 129 -2.74 3.23 22.06
N VAL A 130 -3.65 3.93 21.38
CA VAL A 130 -3.74 3.88 19.91
C VAL A 130 -2.64 4.73 19.28
N MET A 131 -2.28 5.85 19.89
CA MET A 131 -1.14 6.68 19.47
C MET A 131 0.19 5.93 19.56
N ASP A 132 0.47 5.25 20.67
CA ASP A 132 1.69 4.45 20.84
C ASP A 132 1.82 3.40 19.73
N ARG A 133 0.71 2.73 19.38
CA ARG A 133 0.69 1.77 18.25
C ARG A 133 0.92 2.46 16.91
N THR A 134 0.40 3.67 16.75
CA THR A 134 0.57 4.46 15.51
C THR A 134 2.03 4.86 15.35
N ASP A 135 2.69 5.31 16.40
CA ASP A 135 4.09 5.72 16.36
C ASP A 135 5.02 4.51 16.18
N ALA A 136 4.71 3.39 16.84
CA ALA A 136 5.39 2.12 16.59
C ALA A 136 5.24 1.65 15.13
N LEU A 137 4.05 1.80 14.53
CA LEU A 137 3.83 1.45 13.13
C LEU A 137 4.58 2.40 12.19
N ARG A 138 4.53 3.72 12.43
CA ARG A 138 5.24 4.71 11.61
C ARG A 138 6.74 4.46 11.58
N ALA A 139 7.34 4.08 12.71
CA ALA A 139 8.76 3.78 12.81
C ALA A 139 9.18 2.56 11.96
N ASN A 140 8.27 1.59 11.76
CA ASN A 140 8.56 0.34 11.06
C ASN A 140 7.93 0.25 9.67
N SER A 141 7.09 1.21 9.28
CA SER A 141 6.36 1.16 8.02
C SER A 141 7.24 1.57 6.83
N PRO A 142 7.10 0.88 5.68
CA PRO A 142 7.79 1.28 4.47
C PRO A 142 7.23 2.61 3.95
N THR A 143 8.10 3.51 3.51
CA THR A 143 7.70 4.84 3.03
C THR A 143 7.16 4.76 1.61
N ALA A 144 5.90 5.16 1.42
CA ALA A 144 5.30 5.16 0.09
C ALA A 144 5.91 6.27 -0.80
N PRO A 145 6.06 6.04 -2.11
CA PRO A 145 6.44 7.10 -3.05
C PRO A 145 5.41 8.23 -3.10
N GLU A 146 5.88 9.46 -3.33
CA GLU A 146 5.05 10.67 -3.38
C GLU A 146 3.89 10.58 -4.39
N TRP A 147 4.10 9.93 -5.54
CA TRP A 147 3.04 9.76 -6.54
C TRP A 147 1.89 8.89 -6.04
N CYS A 148 2.17 7.90 -5.17
CA CYS A 148 1.13 7.07 -4.53
C CYS A 148 0.29 7.92 -3.59
N PHE A 149 0.95 8.80 -2.83
CA PHE A 149 0.30 9.69 -1.88
C PHE A 149 -0.63 10.69 -2.59
N ARG A 150 -0.15 11.37 -3.63
CA ARG A 150 -0.98 12.29 -4.45
C ARG A 150 -2.17 11.58 -5.10
N ARG A 151 -1.97 10.35 -5.58
CA ARG A 151 -3.05 9.54 -6.16
C ARG A 151 -4.08 9.12 -5.11
N ALA A 152 -3.64 8.80 -3.90
CA ALA A 152 -4.52 8.50 -2.78
C ALA A 152 -5.37 9.71 -2.38
N GLN A 153 -4.74 10.88 -2.21
CA GLN A 153 -5.44 12.15 -1.93
C GLN A 153 -6.50 12.44 -3.00
N LYS A 154 -6.15 12.34 -4.28
CA LYS A 154 -7.11 12.57 -5.38
C LYS A 154 -8.33 11.64 -5.30
N LYS A 155 -8.13 10.37 -4.95
CA LYS A 155 -9.22 9.39 -4.81
C LYS A 155 -10.11 9.69 -3.61
N ILE A 156 -9.53 10.07 -2.49
CA ILE A 156 -10.26 10.43 -1.28
C ILE A 156 -11.06 11.71 -1.50
N ASN A 157 -10.45 12.74 -2.07
CA ASN A 157 -11.11 14.01 -2.37
C ASN A 157 -12.21 13.88 -3.44
N ARG A 158 -12.12 12.88 -4.33
CA ARG A 158 -13.18 12.56 -5.29
C ARG A 158 -14.42 11.93 -4.63
N GLY A 159 -14.30 11.46 -3.40
CA GLY A 159 -15.38 10.78 -2.69
C GLY A 159 -15.46 9.28 -2.97
N ASP A 160 -14.42 8.64 -3.52
CA ASP A 160 -14.36 7.18 -3.73
C ASP A 160 -14.55 6.38 -2.41
N TYR A 161 -14.45 7.08 -1.26
CA TYR A 161 -14.51 6.53 0.09
C TYR A 161 -15.52 7.28 0.98
N THR A 162 -16.46 8.01 0.38
CA THR A 162 -17.58 8.63 1.10
C THR A 162 -18.75 7.67 1.08
N PHE A 163 -19.34 7.40 2.23
CA PHE A 163 -20.47 6.47 2.31
C PHE A 163 -21.79 7.24 2.25
N THR A 164 -22.79 6.66 1.59
CA THR A 164 -24.13 7.26 1.49
C THR A 164 -24.78 7.44 2.86
N VAL A 165 -24.45 6.57 3.82
CA VAL A 165 -24.91 6.69 5.22
C VAL A 165 -24.40 7.95 5.91
N ASP A 166 -23.22 8.45 5.54
CA ASP A 166 -22.64 9.68 6.12
C ASP A 166 -23.42 10.92 5.63
N ASN A 167 -23.95 10.87 4.41
CA ASN A 167 -24.78 11.94 3.86
C ASN A 167 -26.19 11.94 4.48
N ASN A 168 -26.72 10.76 4.81
CA ASN A 168 -28.05 10.60 5.42
C ASN A 168 -28.08 10.84 6.94
N ALA A 169 -26.93 11.06 7.58
CA ALA A 169 -26.81 11.34 9.01
C ALA A 169 -26.93 12.84 9.34
N THR A 170 -27.23 13.69 8.36
CA THR A 170 -27.62 15.08 8.61
C THR A 170 -29.14 15.14 8.88
N PRO A 171 -29.60 15.64 10.04
CA PRO A 171 -30.98 16.09 10.21
C PRO A 171 -31.27 17.33 9.37
#